data_AF-A0AB36E283-F1
#
_entry.id   AF-A0AB36E283-F1
#
_cell.length_a   1.000
_cell.length_b   1.000
_cell.length_c   1.000
_cell.angle_alpha   90.00
_cell.angle_beta   90.00
_cell.angle_gamma   90.00
#
_symmetry.space_group_name_H-M   'P 1'
#
loop_
_entity.id
_entity.type
_entity.pdbx_description
1 polymer ?
#
loop_
_entity_poly.entity_id
_entity_poly.type
_entity_poly.pdbx_seq_one_letter_code
_entity_poly.pdbx_strand_id
1 'polypeptide(L)'
;MNSLTKIAFYPIKSIQPCFTLQSYVQPHGLSFDREFMLTDPAGTFITARKYGELYHFSAYPIAQGIIVRHQDGSEIVIRYQDFSEQQECEVWGNHFPSYVALEHINQWFSEKLQTEVMLRWLGERDQRFIKRFPEHSVSFADGYPLLLVSESSFTAVKQACPVPIMIDQFRSNLIVTGETAFAEENWHTIKIGSVEFLNAKLCARCILTTRNLATAELEAKCEPFRTLKKIHKSKEGEPLFGINLIPLNSGVIRVGDKVEVLQYKKE
;
A
#
# COMPACT_ATOMS: atom_id res chain seq x y z
N MET A 1 -14.57 -6.54 21.03
CA MET A 1 -14.13 -7.60 20.09
C MET A 1 -13.75 -6.95 18.78
N ASN A 2 -12.53 -7.18 18.30
CA ASN A 2 -12.02 -6.52 17.09
C ASN A 2 -12.62 -7.15 15.82
N SER A 3 -12.88 -6.33 14.81
CA SER A 3 -13.44 -6.72 13.52
C SER A 3 -12.81 -5.91 12.39
N LEU A 4 -12.75 -6.50 11.20
CA LEU A 4 -12.26 -5.82 9.99
C LEU A 4 -13.33 -4.85 9.48
N THR A 5 -13.03 -3.55 9.43
CA THR A 5 -13.99 -2.52 9.01
C THR A 5 -13.77 -2.02 7.59
N LYS A 6 -12.55 -2.15 7.07
CA LYS A 6 -12.23 -1.70 5.70
C LYS A 6 -11.15 -2.57 5.06
N ILE A 7 -11.35 -2.84 3.77
CA ILE A 7 -10.34 -3.45 2.89
C ILE A 7 -10.06 -2.48 1.74
N ALA A 8 -8.78 -2.19 1.52
CA ALA A 8 -8.30 -1.38 0.41
C ALA A 8 -7.11 -2.03 -0.27
N PHE A 9 -7.07 -1.94 -1.59
CA PHE A 9 -5.90 -2.27 -2.40
C PHE A 9 -5.58 -1.13 -3.36
N TYR A 10 -4.37 -1.10 -3.89
CA TYR A 10 -3.87 -0.01 -4.73
C TYR A 10 -3.20 -0.63 -5.95
N PRO A 11 -3.91 -0.79 -7.08
CA PRO A 11 -3.42 -1.54 -8.25
C PRO A 11 -2.04 -1.11 -8.73
N ILE A 12 -1.85 0.21 -8.84
CA ILE A 12 -0.56 0.81 -9.17
C ILE A 12 0.04 1.41 -7.88
N LYS A 13 1.35 1.22 -7.68
CA LYS A 13 2.08 1.89 -6.59
C LYS A 13 1.81 3.39 -6.63
N SER A 14 1.53 3.97 -5.46
CA SER A 14 1.32 5.42 -5.24
C SER A 14 0.06 6.07 -5.83
N ILE A 15 -0.85 5.35 -6.49
CA ILE A 15 -2.13 5.92 -6.96
C ILE A 15 -3.25 5.84 -5.90
N GLN A 16 -4.49 6.22 -6.27
CA GLN A 16 -5.68 6.12 -5.42
C GLN A 16 -6.04 4.67 -5.03
N PRO A 17 -6.71 4.45 -3.87
CA PRO A 17 -7.19 3.14 -3.45
C PRO A 17 -8.42 2.67 -4.25
N CYS A 18 -8.59 1.36 -4.32
CA CYS A 18 -9.87 0.70 -4.52
C CYS A 18 -10.37 0.14 -3.17
N PHE A 19 -11.65 0.34 -2.87
CA PHE A 19 -12.29 -0.23 -1.69
C PHE A 19 -13.15 -1.43 -2.08
N THR A 20 -13.12 -2.48 -1.25
CA THR A 20 -13.89 -3.70 -1.47
C THR A 20 -14.44 -4.24 -0.16
N LEU A 21 -15.52 -5.03 -0.25
CA LEU A 21 -16.09 -5.73 0.90
C LEU A 21 -15.39 -7.06 1.18
N GLN A 22 -14.65 -7.60 0.21
CA GLN A 22 -13.87 -8.82 0.38
C GLN A 22 -12.66 -8.83 -0.55
N SER A 23 -11.60 -9.53 -0.16
CA SER A 23 -10.43 -9.74 -1.01
C SER A 23 -9.80 -11.10 -0.73
N TYR A 24 -9.18 -11.67 -1.76
CA TYR A 24 -8.36 -12.86 -1.62
C TYR A 24 -6.93 -12.46 -1.26
N VAL A 25 -6.43 -13.01 -0.16
CA VAL A 25 -5.08 -12.80 0.35
C VAL A 25 -4.14 -13.81 -0.29
N GLN A 26 -3.13 -13.30 -0.99
CA GLN A 26 -2.04 -14.04 -1.61
C GLN A 26 -0.76 -13.92 -0.76
N PRO A 27 0.28 -14.74 -0.98
CA PRO A 27 1.53 -14.62 -0.24
C PRO A 27 2.15 -13.21 -0.25
N HIS A 28 2.07 -12.50 -1.39
CA HIS A 28 2.61 -11.15 -1.55
C HIS A 28 1.67 -10.00 -1.15
N GLY A 29 0.43 -10.28 -0.71
CA GLY A 29 -0.52 -9.22 -0.29
C GLY A 29 -1.99 -9.51 -0.62
N LEU A 30 -2.82 -8.46 -0.65
CA LEU A 30 -4.15 -8.58 -1.23
C LEU A 30 -4.05 -8.72 -2.74
N SER A 31 -4.95 -9.49 -3.34
CA SER A 31 -5.06 -9.55 -4.80
C SER A 31 -5.21 -8.15 -5.39
N PHE A 32 -4.46 -7.87 -6.46
CA PHE A 32 -4.36 -6.58 -7.13
C PHE A 32 -3.69 -5.47 -6.31
N ASP A 33 -3.00 -5.77 -5.21
CA ASP A 33 -2.35 -4.73 -4.41
C ASP A 33 -0.89 -4.49 -4.82
N ARG A 34 -0.67 -3.35 -5.49
CA ARG A 34 0.63 -2.92 -6.02
C ARG A 34 1.29 -3.98 -6.90
N GLU A 35 0.48 -4.66 -7.72
CA GLU A 35 0.96 -5.55 -8.78
C GLU A 35 1.55 -4.78 -9.97
N PHE A 36 1.27 -3.48 -10.03
CA PHE A 36 1.81 -2.55 -11.02
C PHE A 36 2.58 -1.40 -10.36
N MET A 37 3.51 -0.81 -11.11
CA MET A 37 4.32 0.34 -10.66
C MET A 37 4.80 1.16 -11.85
N LEU A 38 4.91 2.47 -11.68
CA LEU A 38 5.61 3.32 -12.66
C LEU A 38 7.08 3.45 -12.28
N THR A 39 7.96 3.39 -13.28
CA THR A 39 9.40 3.66 -13.15
C THR A 39 9.83 4.75 -14.10
N ASP A 40 11.03 5.30 -13.88
CA ASP A 40 11.78 5.94 -14.97
C ASP A 40 12.28 4.87 -15.98
N PRO A 41 12.88 5.28 -17.13
CA PRO A 41 13.44 4.34 -18.10
C PRO A 41 14.55 3.44 -17.56
N ALA A 42 15.25 3.87 -16.49
CA ALA A 42 16.31 3.10 -15.85
C ALA A 42 15.78 2.03 -14.87
N GLY A 43 14.45 1.94 -14.67
CA GLY A 43 13.82 0.97 -13.78
C GLY A 43 13.72 1.45 -12.32
N THR A 44 14.04 2.71 -12.05
CA THR A 44 13.89 3.31 -10.71
C THR A 44 12.43 3.64 -10.46
N PHE A 45 11.88 3.15 -9.35
CA PHE A 45 10.49 3.38 -8.98
C PHE A 45 10.14 4.87 -8.80
N ILE A 46 9.01 5.28 -9.38
CA ILE A 46 8.41 6.59 -9.19
C ILE A 46 7.35 6.51 -8.09
N THR A 47 7.34 7.50 -7.19
CA THR A 47 6.38 7.54 -6.08
C THR A 47 5.77 8.91 -5.87
N ALA A 48 4.62 8.90 -5.20
CA ALA A 48 3.93 10.12 -4.78
C ALA A 48 4.65 10.86 -3.64
N ARG A 49 5.87 10.46 -3.26
CA ARG A 49 6.74 11.35 -2.47
C ARG A 49 7.24 12.50 -3.32
N LYS A 50 7.63 12.21 -4.57
CA LYS A 50 8.16 13.19 -5.53
C LYS A 50 7.11 13.66 -6.52
N TYR A 51 6.22 12.77 -6.99
CA TYR A 51 5.24 13.05 -8.05
C TYR A 51 3.81 12.95 -7.49
N GLY A 52 3.30 14.06 -6.96
CA GLY A 52 1.95 14.10 -6.36
C GLY A 52 0.85 13.72 -7.34
N GLU A 53 1.07 14.02 -8.62
CA GLU A 53 0.20 13.80 -9.77
C GLU A 53 -0.23 12.33 -9.93
N LEU A 54 0.50 11.38 -9.34
CA LEU A 54 0.07 9.97 -9.27
C LEU A 54 -1.29 9.80 -8.57
N TYR A 55 -1.68 10.70 -7.68
CA TYR A 55 -3.01 10.70 -7.07
C TYR A 55 -4.13 11.12 -8.02
N HIS A 56 -3.82 11.66 -9.21
CA HIS A 56 -4.81 11.94 -10.25
C HIS A 56 -5.20 10.70 -11.05
N PHE A 57 -4.59 9.55 -10.77
CA PHE A 57 -4.93 8.28 -11.38
C PHE A 57 -5.74 7.42 -10.41
N SER A 58 -6.75 6.77 -10.98
CA SER A 58 -7.46 5.64 -10.38
C SER A 58 -7.33 4.45 -11.32
N ALA A 59 -7.35 3.24 -10.78
CA ALA A 59 -7.32 2.03 -11.58
C ALA A 59 -8.36 1.05 -11.07
N TYR A 60 -8.94 0.27 -11.96
CA TYR A 60 -9.90 -0.77 -11.62
C TYR A 60 -9.47 -2.11 -12.25
N PRO A 61 -9.32 -3.18 -11.46
CA PRO A 61 -8.99 -4.50 -12.01
C PRO A 61 -10.11 -5.06 -12.89
N ILE A 62 -9.72 -5.66 -14.00
CA ILE A 62 -10.59 -6.43 -14.89
C ILE A 62 -9.99 -7.82 -15.12
N ALA A 63 -10.77 -8.76 -15.65
CA ALA A 63 -10.33 -10.15 -15.78
C ALA A 63 -9.01 -10.34 -16.55
N GLN A 64 -8.68 -9.43 -17.47
CA GLN A 64 -7.48 -9.50 -18.31
C GLN A 64 -6.46 -8.40 -18.02
N GLY A 65 -6.59 -7.62 -16.95
CA GLY A 65 -5.67 -6.53 -16.62
C GLY A 65 -6.30 -5.43 -15.77
N ILE A 66 -6.08 -4.17 -16.13
CA ILE A 66 -6.60 -3.00 -15.42
C ILE A 66 -7.15 -1.94 -16.39
N ILE A 67 -8.15 -1.18 -15.96
CA ILE A 67 -8.54 0.08 -16.59
C ILE A 67 -7.99 1.20 -15.73
N VAL A 68 -7.24 2.12 -16.33
CA VAL A 68 -6.67 3.28 -15.64
C VAL A 68 -7.37 4.53 -16.14
N ARG A 69 -7.85 5.35 -15.20
CA ARG A 69 -8.52 6.62 -15.45
C ARG A 69 -7.72 7.75 -14.84
N HIS A 70 -7.49 8.80 -15.62
CA HIS A 70 -6.91 10.06 -15.15
C HIS A 70 -8.03 11.06 -14.78
N GLN A 71 -7.70 12.06 -13.95
CA GLN A 71 -8.68 13.04 -13.45
C GLN A 71 -9.33 13.90 -14.54
N ASP A 72 -8.68 14.05 -15.70
CA ASP A 72 -9.24 14.75 -16.87
C ASP A 72 -10.35 13.95 -17.58
N GLY A 73 -10.64 12.74 -17.11
CA GLY A 73 -11.67 11.86 -17.67
C GLY A 73 -11.16 10.92 -18.78
N SER A 74 -9.89 11.03 -19.19
CA SER A 74 -9.29 10.07 -20.12
C SER A 74 -9.01 8.73 -19.45
N GLU A 75 -9.16 7.66 -20.22
CA GLU A 75 -9.03 6.28 -19.77
C GLU A 75 -8.18 5.47 -20.74
N ILE A 76 -7.46 4.47 -20.22
CA ILE A 76 -6.72 3.49 -20.99
C ILE A 76 -6.98 2.08 -20.43
N VAL A 77 -7.21 1.12 -21.32
CA VAL A 77 -7.32 -0.30 -20.97
C VAL A 77 -5.95 -0.93 -21.15
N ILE A 78 -5.46 -1.59 -20.12
CA ILE A 78 -4.13 -2.20 -20.08
C ILE A 78 -4.32 -3.67 -19.75
N ARG A 79 -3.98 -4.56 -20.68
CA ARG A 79 -4.11 -6.01 -20.52
C ARG A 79 -2.79 -6.63 -20.11
N TYR A 80 -2.83 -7.79 -19.45
CA TYR A 80 -1.63 -8.54 -19.11
C TYR A 80 -0.80 -8.92 -20.34
N GLN A 81 -1.44 -9.14 -21.50
CA GLN A 81 -0.75 -9.39 -22.77
C GLN A 81 0.00 -8.17 -23.33
N ASP A 82 -0.27 -6.96 -22.84
CA ASP A 82 0.39 -5.73 -23.27
C ASP A 82 1.75 -5.55 -22.55
N PHE A 83 2.20 -6.59 -21.86
CA PHE A 83 3.47 -6.68 -21.16
C PHE A 83 4.32 -7.80 -21.78
N SER A 84 5.24 -7.44 -22.68
CA SER A 84 5.95 -8.40 -23.54
C SER A 84 7.38 -8.69 -23.13
N GLU A 85 8.05 -7.73 -22.50
CA GLU A 85 9.48 -7.81 -22.19
C GLU A 85 9.73 -7.71 -20.69
N GLN A 86 10.64 -8.53 -20.17
CA GLN A 86 11.14 -8.38 -18.81
C GLN A 86 12.39 -7.51 -18.79
N GLN A 87 12.42 -6.56 -17.86
CA GLN A 87 13.57 -5.73 -17.59
C GLN A 87 13.76 -5.59 -16.08
N GLU A 88 15.00 -5.35 -15.66
CA GLU A 88 15.32 -5.12 -14.25
C GLU A 88 14.69 -3.80 -13.76
N CYS A 89 14.16 -3.83 -12.54
CA CYS A 89 13.69 -2.64 -11.83
C CYS A 89 14.10 -2.71 -10.37
N GLU A 90 13.91 -1.62 -9.62
CA GLU A 90 14.27 -1.58 -8.21
C GLU A 90 13.18 -0.95 -7.34
N VAL A 91 13.06 -1.46 -6.11
CA VAL A 91 12.28 -0.83 -5.04
C VAL A 91 13.09 -0.88 -3.75
N TRP A 92 13.63 0.27 -3.36
CA TRP A 92 14.44 0.47 -2.16
C TRP A 92 15.72 -0.38 -2.12
N GLY A 93 16.43 -0.44 -3.24
CA GLY A 93 17.68 -1.19 -3.42
C GLY A 93 17.50 -2.70 -3.55
N ASN A 94 16.26 -3.18 -3.68
CA ASN A 94 15.96 -4.56 -4.03
C ASN A 94 15.65 -4.61 -5.53
N HIS A 95 16.52 -5.28 -6.28
CA HIS A 95 16.48 -5.42 -7.73
C HIS A 95 15.84 -6.75 -8.14
N PHE A 96 14.94 -6.72 -9.11
CA PHE A 96 14.20 -7.88 -9.59
C PHE A 96 13.61 -7.62 -11.00
N PRO A 97 13.36 -8.66 -11.80
CA PRO A 97 12.74 -8.49 -13.11
C PRO A 97 11.27 -8.11 -12.97
N SER A 98 10.80 -7.25 -13.87
CA SER A 98 9.38 -6.92 -14.05
C SER A 98 9.07 -6.80 -15.53
N TYR A 99 7.81 -7.01 -15.90
CA TYR A 99 7.39 -6.83 -17.28
C TYR A 99 7.09 -5.37 -17.58
N VAL A 100 7.41 -4.93 -18.79
CA VAL A 100 7.21 -3.55 -19.27
C VAL A 100 6.02 -3.48 -20.21
N ALA A 101 5.17 -2.47 -20.02
CA ALA A 101 4.06 -2.22 -20.92
C ALA A 101 4.55 -1.78 -22.31
N LEU A 102 3.72 -2.01 -23.34
CA LEU A 102 3.95 -1.51 -24.69
C LEU A 102 4.08 0.02 -24.73
N GLU A 103 4.81 0.52 -25.74
CA GLU A 103 5.18 1.93 -25.87
C GLU A 103 4.01 2.91 -25.78
N HIS A 104 2.89 2.63 -26.46
CA HIS A 104 1.72 3.51 -26.43
C HIS A 104 1.09 3.68 -25.03
N ILE A 105 1.24 2.68 -24.15
CA ILE A 105 0.79 2.76 -22.74
C ILE A 105 1.76 3.65 -21.96
N ASN A 106 3.07 3.45 -22.13
CA ASN A 106 4.10 4.27 -21.49
C ASN A 106 3.99 5.75 -21.91
N GLN A 107 3.74 5.99 -23.20
CA GLN A 107 3.49 7.33 -23.73
C GLN A 107 2.27 7.98 -23.06
N TRP A 108 1.17 7.26 -22.90
CA TRP A 108 -0.03 7.79 -22.23
C TRP A 108 0.27 8.26 -20.80
N PHE A 109 0.97 7.46 -19.99
CA PHE A 109 1.38 7.91 -18.64
C PHE A 109 2.37 9.06 -18.69
N SER A 110 3.32 9.04 -19.63
CA SER A 110 4.34 10.07 -19.77
C SER A 110 3.74 11.43 -20.14
N GLU A 111 2.74 11.45 -21.01
CA GLU A 111 1.97 12.65 -21.34
C GLU A 111 1.20 13.19 -20.13
N LYS A 112 0.59 12.33 -19.30
CA LYS A 112 -0.12 12.79 -18.10
C LYS A 112 0.81 13.30 -16.99
N LEU A 113 1.99 12.71 -16.86
CA LEU A 113 2.97 13.07 -15.83
C LEU A 113 4.01 14.10 -16.29
N GLN A 114 4.02 14.47 -17.58
CA GLN A 114 5.00 15.38 -18.19
C GLN A 114 6.45 14.94 -17.93
N THR A 115 6.68 13.63 -17.86
CA THR A 115 7.99 13.02 -17.61
C THR A 115 7.98 11.62 -18.20
N GLU A 116 9.11 11.15 -18.72
CA GLU A 116 9.21 9.83 -19.31
C GLU A 116 9.10 8.76 -18.23
N VAL A 117 8.11 7.87 -18.37
CA VAL A 117 7.84 6.79 -17.41
C VAL A 117 7.50 5.50 -18.13
N MET A 118 7.72 4.38 -17.44
CA MET A 118 7.34 3.06 -17.90
C MET A 118 6.43 2.38 -16.88
N LEU A 119 5.30 1.84 -17.35
CA LEU A 119 4.45 1.01 -16.52
C LEU A 119 5.04 -0.40 -16.44
N ARG A 120 5.19 -0.89 -15.21
CA ARG A 120 5.68 -2.22 -14.89
C ARG A 120 4.57 -3.09 -14.32
N TRP A 121 4.62 -4.38 -14.63
CA TRP A 121 3.79 -5.42 -14.02
C TRP A 121 4.69 -6.51 -13.41
N LEU A 122 4.32 -7.00 -12.22
CA LEU A 122 5.10 -8.00 -11.50
C LEU A 122 5.16 -9.36 -12.25
N GLY A 123 4.12 -9.65 -13.02
CA GLY A 123 3.90 -10.96 -13.64
C GLY A 123 3.11 -11.91 -12.72
N GLU A 124 2.82 -13.11 -13.23
CA GLU A 124 2.04 -14.13 -12.52
C GLU A 124 2.79 -14.81 -11.37
N ARG A 125 4.12 -14.76 -11.41
CA ARG A 125 4.99 -15.39 -10.40
C ARG A 125 5.67 -14.33 -9.58
N ASP A 126 5.71 -14.53 -8.28
CA ASP A 126 6.45 -13.68 -7.35
C ASP A 126 7.92 -13.56 -7.76
N GLN A 127 8.37 -12.34 -8.06
CA GLN A 127 9.76 -12.03 -8.44
C GLN A 127 10.55 -11.38 -7.31
N ARG A 128 9.86 -10.90 -6.26
CA ARG A 128 10.45 -10.06 -5.21
C ARG A 128 10.10 -10.60 -3.83
N PHE A 129 11.12 -10.66 -2.98
CA PHE A 129 11.04 -11.22 -1.63
C PHE A 129 11.50 -10.22 -0.57
N ILE A 130 11.00 -10.39 0.65
CA ILE A 130 11.30 -9.51 1.78
C ILE A 130 12.70 -9.86 2.31
N LYS A 131 13.63 -8.91 2.34
CA LYS A 131 15.03 -9.16 2.75
C LYS A 131 15.19 -9.80 4.13
N ARG A 132 14.30 -9.48 5.08
CA ARG A 132 14.30 -10.05 6.45
C ARG A 132 13.53 -11.36 6.58
N PHE A 133 12.74 -11.70 5.58
CA PHE A 133 11.82 -12.84 5.51
C PHE A 133 11.89 -13.42 4.09
N PRO A 134 13.04 -13.98 3.68
CA PRO A 134 13.32 -14.31 2.28
C PRO A 134 12.38 -15.36 1.66
N GLU A 135 11.67 -16.13 2.50
CA GLU A 135 10.62 -17.07 2.12
C GLU A 135 9.28 -16.40 1.79
N HIS A 136 9.12 -15.12 2.11
CA HIS A 136 7.90 -14.36 1.90
C HIS A 136 8.07 -13.35 0.77
N SER A 137 7.18 -13.44 -0.22
CA SER A 137 7.14 -12.53 -1.35
C SER A 137 6.50 -11.19 -0.98
N VAL A 138 6.75 -10.17 -1.80
CA VAL A 138 6.12 -8.86 -1.70
C VAL A 138 6.02 -8.25 -3.09
N SER A 139 4.90 -7.59 -3.37
CA SER A 139 4.68 -6.90 -4.64
C SER A 139 5.55 -5.63 -4.76
N PHE A 140 5.16 -4.68 -5.61
CA PHE A 140 5.78 -3.36 -5.64
C PHE A 140 5.48 -2.52 -4.37
N ALA A 141 4.83 -3.08 -3.34
CA ALA A 141 4.75 -2.50 -2.01
C ALA A 141 6.15 -2.15 -1.43
N ASP A 142 6.21 -1.18 -0.51
CA ASP A 142 7.50 -0.64 -0.02
C ASP A 142 8.39 -1.70 0.65
N GLY A 143 7.82 -2.57 1.48
CA GLY A 143 8.64 -3.59 2.14
C GLY A 143 7.89 -4.77 2.74
N TYR A 144 6.57 -4.70 2.85
CA TYR A 144 5.75 -5.77 3.38
C TYR A 144 4.41 -5.87 2.62
N PRO A 145 3.83 -7.09 2.52
CA PRO A 145 2.60 -7.38 1.80
C PRO A 145 1.37 -6.55 2.18
N LEU A 146 1.13 -6.32 3.48
CA LEU A 146 -0.02 -5.54 3.93
C LEU A 146 0.35 -4.57 5.04
N LEU A 147 -0.42 -3.50 5.14
CA LEU A 147 -0.44 -2.58 6.26
C LEU A 147 -1.81 -2.65 6.96
N LEU A 148 -1.80 -2.89 8.27
CA LEU A 148 -2.98 -2.82 9.13
C LEU A 148 -2.91 -1.61 10.07
N VAL A 149 -4.03 -0.94 10.27
CA VAL A 149 -4.20 0.14 11.26
C VAL A 149 -5.50 -0.09 12.04
N SER A 150 -5.56 0.37 13.29
CA SER A 150 -6.81 0.36 14.07
C SER A 150 -7.49 1.74 14.09
N GLU A 151 -8.83 1.73 14.17
CA GLU A 151 -9.65 2.94 14.31
C GLU A 151 -9.38 3.69 15.62
N SER A 152 -9.08 2.96 16.71
CA SER A 152 -8.70 3.55 18.00
C SER A 152 -7.38 4.30 17.91
N SER A 153 -6.35 3.72 17.27
CA SER A 153 -5.09 4.40 16.99
C SER A 153 -5.31 5.66 16.16
N PHE A 154 -6.09 5.55 15.07
CA PHE A 154 -6.39 6.70 14.23
C PHE A 154 -7.10 7.81 15.00
N THR A 155 -8.06 7.45 15.87
CA THR A 155 -8.79 8.42 16.70
C THR A 155 -7.86 9.19 17.62
N ALA A 156 -6.90 8.52 18.27
CA ALA A 156 -5.90 9.18 19.11
C ALA A 156 -5.03 10.16 18.30
N VAL A 157 -4.58 9.75 17.11
CA VAL A 157 -3.79 10.64 16.21
C VAL A 157 -4.64 11.83 15.74
N LYS A 158 -5.88 11.59 15.35
CA LYS A 158 -6.82 12.61 14.87
C LYS A 158 -7.12 13.66 15.95
N GLN A 159 -7.28 13.24 17.20
CA GLN A 159 -7.52 14.16 18.33
C GLN A 159 -6.30 15.04 18.63
N ALA A 160 -5.09 14.52 18.43
CA ALA A 160 -3.86 15.27 18.64
C ALA A 160 -3.46 16.17 17.45
N CYS A 161 -4.03 15.92 16.27
CA CYS A 161 -3.64 16.61 15.04
C CYS A 161 -4.33 17.98 14.93
N PRO A 162 -3.59 19.07 14.66
CA PRO A 162 -4.16 20.42 14.58
C PRO A 162 -4.93 20.68 13.28
N VAL A 163 -4.92 19.73 12.34
CA VAL A 163 -5.64 19.82 11.06
C VAL A 163 -6.51 18.58 10.85
N PRO A 164 -7.58 18.67 10.05
CA PRO A 164 -8.36 17.49 9.67
C PRO A 164 -7.49 16.47 8.93
N ILE A 165 -7.58 15.21 9.36
CA ILE A 165 -6.90 14.08 8.71
C ILE A 165 -7.89 12.96 8.40
N MET A 166 -7.53 12.14 7.41
CA MET A 166 -8.30 10.98 6.97
C MET A 166 -7.46 9.73 7.12
N ILE A 167 -8.06 8.64 7.61
CA ILE A 167 -7.34 7.38 7.83
C ILE A 167 -6.71 6.83 6.54
N ASP A 168 -7.34 7.12 5.40
CA ASP A 168 -6.87 6.71 4.07
C ASP A 168 -5.54 7.37 3.65
N GLN A 169 -5.13 8.48 4.30
CA GLN A 169 -3.80 9.08 4.10
C GLN A 169 -2.67 8.13 4.54
N PHE A 170 -2.95 7.17 5.44
CA PHE A 170 -1.98 6.17 5.87
C PHE A 170 -1.87 4.98 4.91
N ARG A 171 -2.69 4.92 3.86
CA ARG A 171 -2.64 3.94 2.78
C ARG A 171 -2.64 2.47 3.26
N SER A 172 -3.32 2.20 4.38
CA SER A 172 -3.47 0.85 4.92
C SER A 172 -4.33 -0.02 4.02
N ASN A 173 -4.02 -1.31 4.01
CA ASN A 173 -4.84 -2.30 3.34
C ASN A 173 -6.01 -2.72 4.20
N LEU A 174 -5.77 -2.86 5.50
CA LEU A 174 -6.74 -3.34 6.47
C LEU A 174 -6.96 -2.28 7.55
N ILE A 175 -8.21 -1.97 7.80
CA ILE A 175 -8.62 -1.16 8.96
C ILE A 175 -9.47 -2.04 9.85
N VAL A 176 -9.16 -2.05 11.14
CA VAL A 176 -9.87 -2.84 12.14
C VAL A 176 -10.43 -1.94 13.23
N THR A 177 -11.50 -2.38 13.87
CA THR A 177 -11.88 -1.80 15.17
C THR A 177 -10.79 -2.08 16.20
N GLY A 178 -10.72 -1.22 17.21
CA GLY A 178 -9.84 -1.40 18.35
C GLY A 178 -10.42 -0.70 19.58
N GLU A 179 -10.18 -1.28 20.75
CA GLU A 179 -10.66 -0.71 22.02
C GLU A 179 -9.63 0.26 22.62
N THR A 180 -8.34 -0.07 22.49
CA THR A 180 -7.23 0.74 22.99
C THR A 180 -6.40 1.24 21.82
N ALA A 181 -5.98 2.51 21.86
CA ALA A 181 -5.08 3.07 20.86
C ALA A 181 -3.73 2.34 20.87
N PHE A 182 -3.19 2.07 19.69
CA PHE A 182 -1.91 1.40 19.43
C PHE A 182 -1.81 -0.04 19.94
N ALA A 183 -2.93 -0.67 20.33
CA ALA A 183 -2.93 -2.05 20.79
C ALA A 183 -2.45 -3.04 19.73
N GLU A 184 -2.65 -2.72 18.44
CA GLU A 184 -2.20 -3.55 17.32
C GLU A 184 -0.70 -3.78 17.29
N GLU A 185 0.08 -2.87 17.88
CA GLU A 185 1.53 -2.94 17.89
C GLU A 185 2.06 -4.12 18.70
N ASN A 186 1.28 -4.59 19.68
CA ASN A 186 1.58 -5.71 20.55
C ASN A 186 1.08 -7.06 20.02
N TRP A 187 0.31 -7.09 18.93
CA TRP A 187 -0.11 -8.35 18.33
C TRP A 187 1.08 -8.97 17.60
N HIS A 188 1.45 -10.20 17.94
CA HIS A 188 2.48 -10.94 17.22
C HIS A 188 1.89 -11.67 16.02
N THR A 189 0.85 -12.46 16.26
CA THR A 189 0.12 -13.20 15.22
C THR A 189 -1.37 -12.95 15.39
N ILE A 190 -2.05 -12.62 14.30
CA ILE A 190 -3.49 -12.42 14.26
C ILE A 190 -4.13 -13.31 13.21
N LYS A 191 -5.42 -13.55 13.36
CA LYS A 191 -6.27 -14.21 12.37
C LYS A 191 -7.43 -13.32 12.00
N ILE A 192 -7.71 -13.18 10.71
CA ILE A 192 -8.86 -12.47 10.17
C ILE A 192 -9.57 -13.42 9.22
N GLY A 193 -10.82 -13.79 9.54
CA GLY A 193 -11.51 -14.86 8.82
C GLY A 193 -10.73 -16.17 8.91
N SER A 194 -10.28 -16.72 7.77
CA SER A 194 -9.47 -17.94 7.71
C SER A 194 -7.96 -17.68 7.55
N VAL A 195 -7.53 -16.43 7.49
CA VAL A 195 -6.15 -16.06 7.16
C VAL A 195 -5.40 -15.60 8.40
N GLU A 196 -4.22 -16.17 8.61
CA GLU A 196 -3.30 -15.80 9.68
C GLU A 196 -2.22 -14.85 9.16
N PHE A 197 -1.86 -13.87 9.99
CA PHE A 197 -0.89 -12.85 9.65
C PHE A 197 0.14 -12.71 10.76
N LEU A 198 1.41 -12.65 10.36
CA LEU A 198 2.52 -12.26 11.23
C LEU A 198 2.66 -10.74 11.22
N ASN A 199 2.71 -10.12 12.40
CA ASN A 199 3.14 -8.74 12.57
C ASN A 199 4.65 -8.65 12.46
N ALA A 200 5.13 -8.32 11.27
CA ALA A 200 6.55 -8.33 10.93
C ALA A 200 7.29 -7.10 11.46
N LYS A 201 6.66 -5.92 11.45
CA LYS A 201 7.31 -4.66 11.85
C LYS A 201 6.29 -3.54 12.08
N LEU A 202 6.52 -2.68 13.06
CA LEU A 202 5.83 -1.38 13.15
C LEU A 202 6.10 -0.53 11.89
N CYS A 203 5.08 0.18 11.42
CA CYS A 203 5.18 0.96 10.19
C CYS A 203 5.67 2.38 10.47
N ALA A 204 6.93 2.65 10.11
CA ALA A 204 7.47 4.00 10.09
C ALA A 204 6.78 4.81 8.98
N ARG A 205 6.29 6.00 9.34
CA ARG A 205 5.54 6.86 8.43
C ARG A 205 6.47 7.84 7.74
N CYS A 206 6.17 8.14 6.49
CA CYS A 206 6.89 9.13 5.70
C CYS A 206 5.97 10.30 5.32
N ILE A 207 6.53 11.31 4.67
CA ILE A 207 5.81 12.52 4.24
C ILE A 207 4.58 12.23 3.37
N LEU A 208 4.50 11.05 2.75
CA LEU A 208 3.34 10.67 1.93
C LEU A 208 2.02 10.72 2.72
N THR A 209 2.04 10.53 4.05
CA THR A 209 0.84 10.65 4.88
C THR A 209 0.30 12.07 4.98
N THR A 210 1.10 13.08 4.62
CA THR A 210 0.69 14.50 4.65
C THR A 210 0.08 14.94 3.33
N ARG A 211 0.00 14.06 2.32
CA ARG A 211 -0.59 14.40 1.03
C ARG A 211 -2.12 14.45 1.15
N ASN A 212 -2.71 15.51 0.61
CA ASN A 212 -4.15 15.63 0.46
C ASN A 212 -4.61 14.68 -0.65
N LEU A 213 -5.60 13.83 -0.36
CA LEU A 213 -6.07 12.81 -1.31
C LEU A 213 -6.85 13.42 -2.49
N ALA A 214 -7.40 14.62 -2.34
CA ALA A 214 -8.17 15.32 -3.36
C ALA A 214 -7.32 16.26 -4.21
N THR A 215 -6.45 17.07 -3.59
CA THR A 215 -5.61 18.05 -4.32
C THR A 215 -4.26 17.50 -4.72
N ALA A 216 -3.88 16.33 -4.21
CA ALA A 216 -2.56 15.77 -4.33
C ALA A 216 -1.43 16.65 -3.77
N GLU A 217 -1.70 17.73 -3.04
CA GLU A 217 -0.66 18.60 -2.47
C GLU A 217 -0.18 18.10 -1.11
N LEU A 218 1.06 18.45 -0.72
CA LEU A 218 1.53 18.21 0.64
C LEU A 218 0.92 19.24 1.59
N GLU A 219 0.46 18.80 2.75
CA GLU A 219 0.00 19.70 3.81
C GLU A 219 1.18 20.57 4.30
N ALA A 220 0.97 21.89 4.30
CA ALA A 220 2.02 22.90 4.49
C ALA A 220 2.73 22.82 5.86
N LYS A 221 2.03 22.33 6.90
CA LYS A 221 2.59 22.10 8.24
C LYS A 221 3.15 20.69 8.40
N CYS A 222 3.18 19.87 7.36
CA CYS A 222 3.59 18.47 7.37
C CYS A 222 2.79 17.63 8.40
N GLU A 223 1.49 17.86 8.51
CA GLU A 223 0.60 17.04 9.33
C GLU A 223 -0.02 15.88 8.53
N PRO A 224 -0.25 14.69 9.12
CA PRO A 224 -0.07 14.31 10.53
C PRO A 224 1.35 13.85 10.90
N PHE A 225 2.34 13.99 10.01
CA PHE A 225 3.70 13.48 10.26
C PHE A 225 4.33 14.12 11.52
N ARG A 226 4.18 15.43 11.71
CA ARG A 226 4.65 16.12 12.92
C ARG A 226 3.91 15.69 14.18
N THR A 227 2.59 15.56 14.11
CA THR A 227 1.77 15.03 15.21
C THR A 227 2.28 13.66 15.65
N LEU A 228 2.46 12.72 14.72
CA LEU A 228 3.01 11.39 15.03
C LEU A 228 4.39 11.47 15.67
N LYS A 229 5.32 12.27 15.13
CA LYS A 229 6.64 12.47 15.75
C LYS A 229 6.59 12.96 17.20
N LYS A 230 5.52 13.67 17.57
CA LYS A 230 5.32 14.17 18.94
C LYS A 230 4.72 13.10 19.85
N ILE A 231 3.68 12.40 19.40
CA ILE A 231 2.86 11.54 20.27
C ILE A 231 3.23 10.07 20.21
N HIS A 232 3.78 9.59 19.09
CA HIS A 232 4.01 8.17 18.84
C HIS A 232 5.17 7.93 17.85
N LYS A 233 6.36 7.64 18.39
CA LYS A 233 7.60 7.50 17.64
C LYS A 233 8.45 6.32 18.13
N SER A 234 9.33 5.83 17.27
CA SER A 234 10.35 4.85 17.63
C SER A 234 11.41 5.46 18.55
N LYS A 235 12.29 4.61 19.09
CA LYS A 235 13.46 5.04 19.88
C LYS A 235 14.39 5.93 19.06
N GLU A 236 14.46 5.67 17.74
CA GLU A 236 15.25 6.40 16.76
C GLU A 236 14.55 7.68 16.25
N GLY A 237 13.32 7.95 16.71
CA GLY A 237 12.59 9.17 16.39
C GLY A 237 11.76 9.12 15.11
N GLU A 238 11.55 7.94 14.54
CA GLU A 238 10.67 7.74 13.38
C GLU A 238 9.21 7.78 13.83
N PRO A 239 8.32 8.56 13.19
CA PRO A 239 6.89 8.52 13.52
C PRO A 239 6.32 7.15 13.16
N LEU A 240 5.56 6.53 14.07
CA LEU A 240 5.00 5.20 13.89
C LEU A 240 3.48 5.28 13.73
N PHE A 241 2.92 4.49 12.82
CA PHE A 241 1.47 4.29 12.75
C PHE A 241 1.11 3.03 11.95
N GLY A 242 0.45 2.08 12.61
CA GLY A 242 0.07 0.80 12.02
C GLY A 242 1.19 -0.24 12.01
N ILE A 243 0.82 -1.46 11.63
CA ILE A 243 1.69 -2.63 11.61
C ILE A 243 1.79 -3.22 10.21
N ASN A 244 2.99 -3.62 9.81
CA ASN A 244 3.22 -4.33 8.58
C ASN A 244 3.00 -5.83 8.81
N LEU A 245 2.18 -6.43 7.96
CA LEU A 245 1.76 -7.82 8.05
C LEU A 245 2.33 -8.65 6.90
N ILE A 246 2.61 -9.92 7.21
CA ILE A 246 2.93 -10.97 6.26
C ILE A 246 1.85 -12.06 6.40
N PRO A 247 1.13 -12.44 5.32
CA PRO A 247 0.22 -13.58 5.33
C PRO A 247 0.99 -14.89 5.55
N LEU A 248 0.47 -15.74 6.43
CA LEU A 248 1.03 -17.08 6.69
C LEU A 248 0.33 -18.17 5.88
N ASN A 249 -0.86 -17.87 5.36
CA ASN A 249 -1.63 -18.70 4.44
C ASN A 249 -2.48 -17.82 3.51
N SER A 250 -3.12 -18.43 2.52
CA SER A 250 -4.04 -17.74 1.61
C SER A 250 -5.50 -18.01 1.95
N GLY A 251 -6.38 -17.10 1.58
CA GLY A 251 -7.82 -17.21 1.83
C GLY A 251 -8.57 -15.92 1.56
N VAL A 252 -9.90 -15.98 1.67
CA VAL A 252 -10.76 -14.80 1.51
C VAL A 252 -11.00 -14.16 2.88
N ILE A 253 -10.79 -12.85 2.96
CA ILE A 253 -11.20 -12.02 4.09
C ILE A 253 -12.34 -11.08 3.67
N ARG A 254 -13.20 -10.72 4.62
CA ARG A 254 -14.38 -9.88 4.40
C ARG A 254 -14.48 -8.79 5.46
N VAL A 255 -14.99 -7.63 5.05
CA VAL A 255 -15.44 -6.61 6.00
C VAL A 255 -16.49 -7.24 6.91
N GLY A 256 -16.32 -7.08 8.22
CA GLY A 256 -17.09 -7.74 9.26
C GLY A 256 -16.43 -8.97 9.87
N ASP A 257 -15.39 -9.54 9.24
CA ASP A 257 -14.67 -10.69 9.81
C ASP A 257 -14.08 -10.33 11.17
N LYS A 258 -14.18 -11.28 12.11
CA LYS A 258 -13.57 -11.19 13.43
C LYS A 258 -12.05 -11.14 13.30
N VAL A 259 -11.43 -10.28 14.09
CA VAL A 259 -9.97 -10.20 14.24
C VAL A 259 -9.59 -10.84 15.57
N GLU A 260 -8.90 -11.97 15.50
CA GLU A 260 -8.47 -12.76 16.65
C GLU A 260 -6.97 -12.61 16.85
N VAL A 261 -6.54 -12.22 18.05
CA VAL A 261 -5.11 -12.21 18.39
C VAL A 261 -4.73 -13.61 18.86
N LEU A 262 -3.94 -14.32 18.06
CA LEU A 262 -3.48 -15.67 18.37
C LEU A 262 -2.29 -15.64 19.32
N GLN A 263 -1.43 -14.63 19.18
CA GLN A 263 -0.25 -14.45 20.01
C GLN A 263 0.07 -12.96 20.18
N TYR A 264 0.45 -12.57 21.40
CA TYR A 264 1.00 -11.25 21.70
C TYR A 264 2.53 -11.28 21.68
N LYS A 265 3.16 -10.14 21.38
CA LYS A 265 4.62 -10.00 21.46
C LYS A 265 5.06 -10.18 22.91
N LYS A 266 6.16 -10.92 23.12
CA LYS A 266 6.79 -11.02 24.42
C LYS A 266 7.45 -9.66 24.74
N GLU A 267 7.23 -9.16 25.96
CA GLU A 267 7.91 -7.97 26.49
C GLU A 267 9.42 -8.15 26.54
#